data_AF-A0A9E4WSC6-F1
#
_entry.id   AF-A0A9E4WSC6-F1
#
_cell.length_a   1.000
_cell.length_b   1.000
_cell.length_c   1.000
_cell.angle_alpha   90.00
_cell.angle_beta   90.00
_cell.angle_gamma   90.00
#
_symmetry.space_group_name_H-M   'P 1'
#
loop_
_entity.id
_entity.type
_entity.pdbx_description
1 polymer ?
#
loop_
_entity_poly.entity_id
_entity_poly.type
_entity_poly.pdbx_seq_one_letter_code
_entity_poly.pdbx_strand_id
1 'polypeptide(L)'
;FKFHYTHFWGFPGIRQILEEDQDILVLHLQRHNLLRVLVSLKIAEETGIYFQHGGWRARSLAMIAGLSRRLFSGRAQPARPKVTISPDEFRQEAMAKAMTAKHWEEILAGHQIFSVSYEDMTPDPQEEFARAQSFLGVTPSKLRVAFVRQNPQKLEELIENYTELRDAFLGGPAEWMFSD
;
A
#
# COMPACT_ATOMS: atom_id res chain seq x y z
N PHE A 1 -11.28 5.66 12.10
CA PHE A 1 -10.97 6.48 10.90
C PHE A 1 -9.69 5.96 10.26
N LYS A 2 -9.39 6.28 8.98
CA LYS A 2 -8.13 5.88 8.34
C LYS A 2 -7.13 7.04 8.39
N PHE A 3 -5.90 6.74 8.79
CA PHE A 3 -4.81 7.70 8.79
C PHE A 3 -3.60 7.13 8.05
N HIS A 4 -2.85 8.00 7.36
CA HIS A 4 -1.59 7.62 6.73
C HIS A 4 -0.47 8.43 7.37
N TYR A 5 0.72 7.85 7.51
CA TYR A 5 1.82 8.49 8.23
C TYR A 5 2.19 9.88 7.69
N THR A 6 2.05 10.12 6.38
CA THR A 6 2.33 11.43 5.79
C THR A 6 1.36 12.52 6.23
N HIS A 7 0.17 12.15 6.71
CA HIS A 7 -0.80 13.11 7.25
C HIS A 7 -0.38 13.63 8.64
N PHE A 8 0.61 13.02 9.28
CA PHE A 8 1.09 13.42 10.62
C PHE A 8 1.36 14.92 10.72
N TRP A 9 2.06 15.48 9.74
CA TRP A 9 2.43 16.89 9.71
C TRP A 9 1.26 17.83 9.42
N GLY A 10 0.18 17.31 8.83
CA GLY A 10 -1.00 18.10 8.46
C GLY A 10 -2.08 18.18 9.53
N PHE A 11 -2.06 17.29 10.53
CA PHE A 11 -3.16 17.13 11.50
C PHE A 11 -2.65 16.87 12.93
N PRO A 12 -2.05 17.86 13.59
CA PRO A 12 -1.47 17.68 14.94
C PRO A 12 -2.49 17.21 15.99
N GLY A 13 -3.77 17.53 15.83
CA GLY A 13 -4.82 17.08 16.76
C GLY A 13 -5.01 15.56 16.79
N ILE A 14 -4.66 14.82 15.73
CA ILE A 14 -4.75 13.35 15.75
C ILE A 14 -3.69 12.75 16.67
N ARG A 15 -2.49 13.33 16.69
CA ARG A 15 -1.45 12.93 17.63
C ARG A 15 -1.93 13.12 19.06
N GLN A 16 -2.48 14.29 19.37
CA GLN A 16 -2.99 14.59 20.71
C GLN A 16 -4.07 13.57 21.13
N ILE A 17 -5.02 13.25 20.25
CA ILE A 17 -6.05 12.25 20.54
C ILE A 17 -5.44 10.87 20.85
N LEU A 18 -4.47 10.41 20.05
CA LEU A 18 -3.82 9.12 20.29
C LEU A 18 -2.96 9.13 21.58
N GLU A 19 -2.35 10.25 21.92
CA GLU A 19 -1.58 10.37 23.17
C GLU A 19 -2.51 10.41 24.40
N GLU A 20 -3.69 11.02 24.29
CA GLU A 20 -4.67 11.18 25.38
C GLU A 20 -5.59 9.96 25.56
N ASP A 21 -5.95 9.25 24.48
CA ASP A 21 -6.89 8.14 24.47
C ASP A 21 -6.23 6.84 23.95
N GLN A 22 -5.72 6.05 24.89
CA GLN A 22 -5.07 4.76 24.62
C GLN A 22 -6.07 3.59 24.46
N ASP A 23 -7.36 3.82 24.71
CA ASP A 23 -8.41 2.79 24.54
C ASP A 23 -8.80 2.63 23.07
N ILE A 24 -8.32 3.52 22.19
CA ILE A 24 -8.52 3.41 20.75
C ILE A 24 -7.84 2.14 20.23
N LEU A 25 -8.64 1.24 19.65
CA LEU A 25 -8.16 0.08 18.94
C LEU A 25 -7.52 0.49 17.60
N VAL A 26 -6.29 0.04 17.37
CA VAL A 26 -5.50 0.43 16.18
C VAL A 26 -5.34 -0.76 15.25
N LEU A 27 -5.91 -0.66 14.04
CA LEU A 27 -5.57 -1.54 12.93
C LEU A 27 -4.40 -0.92 12.15
N HIS A 28 -3.24 -1.57 12.19
CA HIS A 28 -2.02 -1.06 11.59
C HIS A 28 -1.64 -1.88 10.35
N LEU A 29 -1.88 -1.29 9.17
CA LEU A 29 -1.48 -1.88 7.88
C LEU A 29 -0.10 -1.37 7.46
N GLN A 30 0.84 -2.28 7.29
CA GLN A 30 2.22 -1.96 6.90
C GLN A 30 2.57 -2.57 5.54
N ARG A 31 3.59 -2.02 4.88
CA ARG A 31 4.19 -2.63 3.69
C ARG A 31 5.69 -2.55 3.84
N HIS A 32 6.35 -3.69 3.95
CA HIS A 32 7.76 -3.73 4.34
C HIS A 32 8.70 -3.56 3.15
N ASN A 33 8.29 -3.96 1.95
CA ASN A 33 9.10 -3.73 0.76
C ASN A 33 9.03 -2.25 0.36
N LEU A 34 10.01 -1.45 0.80
CA LEU A 34 10.07 0.00 0.58
C LEU A 34 10.34 0.35 -0.88
N LEU A 35 11.08 -0.49 -1.62
CA LEU A 35 11.29 -0.30 -3.06
C LEU A 35 9.95 -0.38 -3.81
N ARG A 36 9.11 -1.35 -3.45
CA ARG A 36 7.74 -1.49 -3.96
C ARG A 36 6.83 -0.31 -3.59
N VAL A 37 7.04 0.30 -2.42
CA VAL A 37 6.34 1.54 -2.05
C VAL A 37 6.77 2.69 -2.95
N LEU A 38 8.08 2.90 -3.12
CA LEU A 38 8.65 3.98 -3.92
C LEU A 38 8.25 3.87 -5.40
N VAL A 39 8.39 2.69 -6.02
CA VAL A 39 7.94 2.45 -7.40
C VAL A 39 6.45 2.76 -7.56
N SER A 40 5.63 2.32 -6.61
CA SER A 40 4.18 2.60 -6.67
C SER A 40 3.87 4.09 -6.54
N LEU A 41 4.62 4.83 -5.72
CA LEU A 41 4.46 6.27 -5.57
C LEU A 41 4.83 7.00 -6.86
N LYS A 42 6.00 6.71 -7.45
CA LYS A 42 6.45 7.34 -8.70
C LYS A 42 5.49 7.07 -9.86
N ILE A 43 5.01 5.84 -10.01
CA ILE A 43 4.00 5.51 -11.03
C ILE A 43 2.71 6.29 -10.78
N ALA A 44 2.27 6.44 -9.51
CA ALA A 44 1.06 7.19 -9.19
C ALA A 44 1.21 8.70 -9.43
N GLU A 45 2.38 9.28 -9.15
CA GLU A 45 2.72 10.67 -9.45
C GLU A 45 2.71 10.94 -10.95
N GLU A 46 3.30 10.05 -11.75
CA GLU A 46 3.37 10.18 -13.20
C GLU A 46 2.00 9.98 -13.87
N THR A 47 1.21 9.02 -13.40
CA THR A 47 -0.07 8.67 -14.02
C THR A 47 -1.28 9.40 -13.43
N GLY A 48 -1.14 10.00 -12.23
CA GLY A 48 -2.24 10.52 -11.44
C GLY A 48 -3.19 9.44 -10.88
N ILE A 49 -2.85 8.16 -11.02
CA ILE A 49 -3.70 7.03 -10.61
C ILE A 49 -3.14 6.39 -9.34
N TYR A 50 -3.90 6.45 -8.25
CA TYR A 50 -3.51 5.93 -6.93
C TYR A 50 -4.22 4.64 -6.51
N PHE A 51 -5.20 4.18 -7.29
CA PHE A 51 -5.93 2.94 -7.03
C PHE A 51 -6.49 2.33 -8.32
N GLN A 52 -6.59 0.99 -8.33
CA GLN A 52 -7.21 0.25 -9.43
C GLN A 52 -8.44 -0.53 -8.92
N HIS A 53 -9.58 -0.34 -9.59
CA HIS A 53 -10.79 -1.08 -9.29
C HIS A 53 -10.74 -2.47 -9.92
N GLY A 54 -11.03 -3.51 -9.13
CA GLY A 54 -11.17 -4.88 -9.59
C GLY A 54 -12.50 -5.10 -10.29
N GLY A 55 -12.70 -4.57 -11.49
CA GLY A 55 -13.76 -4.93 -12.46
C GLY A 55 -15.24 -4.77 -12.03
N TRP A 56 -15.55 -4.58 -10.75
CA TRP A 56 -16.91 -4.63 -10.22
C TRP A 56 -17.72 -3.38 -10.59
N ARG A 57 -17.07 -2.21 -10.63
CA ARG A 57 -17.69 -0.97 -11.10
C ARG A 57 -17.96 -0.92 -12.60
N ALA A 58 -17.22 -1.67 -13.42
CA ALA A 58 -17.51 -1.72 -14.85
C ALA A 58 -18.88 -2.36 -15.12
N ARG A 59 -19.32 -3.31 -14.28
CA ARG A 59 -20.63 -3.98 -14.42
C ARG A 59 -21.78 -3.11 -13.90
N SER A 60 -21.59 -2.41 -12.78
CA SER A 60 -22.64 -1.59 -12.17
C SER A 60 -22.89 -0.29 -12.93
N LEU A 61 -21.85 0.38 -13.44
CA LEU A 61 -22.00 1.58 -14.26
C LEU A 61 -22.54 1.27 -15.67
N ALA A 62 -22.14 0.15 -16.28
CA ALA A 62 -22.67 -0.27 -17.58
C ALA A 62 -24.18 -0.62 -17.53
N MET A 63 -24.67 -1.17 -16.41
CA MET A 63 -26.10 -1.39 -16.19
C MET A 63 -26.89 -0.08 -16.04
N ILE A 64 -26.35 0.89 -15.28
CA ILE A 64 -27.03 2.17 -15.04
C ILE A 64 -27.06 3.04 -16.31
N ALA A 65 -26.02 2.95 -17.15
CA ALA A 65 -25.86 3.81 -18.33
C ALA A 65 -26.44 3.24 -19.64
N GLY A 66 -27.03 2.04 -19.64
CA GLY A 66 -27.59 1.43 -20.86
C GLY A 66 -26.57 1.19 -21.99
N LEU A 67 -25.26 1.30 -21.69
CA LEU A 67 -24.20 1.16 -22.69
C LEU A 67 -23.93 -0.32 -22.95
N SER A 68 -24.19 -0.74 -24.18
CA SER A 68 -24.01 -2.12 -24.64
C SER A 68 -22.60 -2.66 -24.36
N ARG A 69 -22.55 -3.98 -24.12
CA ARG A 69 -21.38 -4.81 -23.81
C ARG A 69 -20.17 -4.61 -24.76
N ARG A 70 -20.38 -3.99 -25.94
CA ARG A 70 -19.36 -3.71 -26.97
C ARG A 70 -18.39 -2.57 -26.64
N LEU A 71 -18.72 -1.63 -25.74
CA LEU A 71 -17.82 -0.51 -25.43
C LEU A 71 -16.72 -0.84 -24.41
N PHE A 72 -16.80 -2.00 -23.75
CA PHE A 72 -15.82 -2.45 -22.75
C PHE A 72 -14.92 -3.59 -23.24
N SER A 73 -15.10 -4.06 -24.48
CA SER A 73 -14.17 -4.99 -25.11
C SER A 73 -13.05 -4.20 -25.81
N GLY A 74 -11.85 -4.21 -25.22
CA GLY A 74 -10.62 -3.97 -26.00
C GLY A 74 -9.87 -2.67 -25.77
N ARG A 75 -9.92 -2.04 -24.59
CA ARG A 75 -8.83 -1.13 -24.22
C ARG A 75 -7.65 -1.95 -23.72
N ALA A 76 -6.64 -2.10 -24.57
CA ALA A 76 -5.29 -2.41 -24.11
C ALA A 76 -4.99 -1.49 -22.92
N GLN A 77 -4.52 -2.06 -21.80
CA GLN A 77 -4.05 -1.21 -20.71
C GLN A 77 -2.93 -0.35 -21.28
N PRO A 78 -2.95 0.98 -21.10
CA PRO A 78 -1.84 1.81 -21.54
C PRO A 78 -0.55 1.23 -20.94
N ALA A 79 0.51 1.18 -21.74
CA ALA A 79 1.83 0.78 -21.27
C ALA A 79 2.13 1.61 -20.03
N ARG A 80 2.35 0.94 -18.90
CA ARG A 80 2.63 1.64 -17.65
C ARG A 80 4.03 2.22 -17.74
N PRO A 81 4.26 3.42 -17.21
CA PRO A 81 5.57 4.01 -17.25
C PRO A 81 6.54 3.16 -16.43
N LYS A 82 7.75 3.00 -16.97
CA LYS A 82 8.89 2.55 -16.19
C LYS A 82 9.45 3.74 -15.44
N VAL A 83 9.85 3.52 -14.20
CA VAL A 83 10.43 4.56 -13.37
C VAL A 83 11.93 4.36 -13.26
N THR A 84 12.69 5.45 -13.30
CA THR A 84 14.11 5.46 -12.95
C THR A 84 14.25 5.86 -11.48
N ILE A 85 15.05 5.13 -10.72
CA ILE A 85 15.28 5.39 -9.28
C ILE A 85 16.79 5.40 -9.04
N SER A 86 17.32 6.47 -8.45
CA SER A 86 18.74 6.51 -8.07
C SER A 86 18.98 5.78 -6.74
N PRO A 87 20.19 5.22 -6.51
CA PRO A 87 20.50 4.62 -5.21
C PRO A 87 20.38 5.59 -4.03
N ASP A 88 20.74 6.86 -4.22
CA ASP A 88 20.62 7.88 -3.17
C ASP A 88 19.16 8.23 -2.85
N GLU A 89 18.32 8.36 -3.88
CA GLU A 89 16.88 8.55 -3.71
C GLU A 89 16.27 7.41 -2.89
N PHE A 90 16.58 6.15 -3.24
CA PHE A 90 16.05 5.01 -2.49
C PHE A 90 16.57 4.97 -1.04
N ARG A 91 17.85 5.31 -0.80
CA ARG A 91 18.39 5.43 0.56
C ARG A 91 17.68 6.49 1.39
N GLN A 92 17.45 7.67 0.81
CA GLN A 92 16.76 8.78 1.49
C GLN A 92 15.33 8.39 1.86
N GLU A 93 14.60 7.80 0.91
CA GLU A 93 13.24 7.32 1.14
C GLU A 93 13.19 6.22 2.21
N ALA A 94 14.10 5.25 2.15
CA ALA A 94 14.18 4.19 3.15
C ALA A 94 14.46 4.76 4.55
N MET A 95 15.38 5.71 4.67
CA MET A 95 15.70 6.36 5.93
C MET A 95 14.53 7.18 6.46
N ALA A 96 13.86 7.97 5.61
CA ALA A 96 12.69 8.76 6.00
C ALA A 96 11.53 7.88 6.48
N LYS A 97 11.29 6.75 5.81
CA LYS A 97 10.27 5.77 6.21
C LYS A 97 10.63 5.09 7.53
N ALA A 98 11.88 4.70 7.74
CA ALA A 98 12.33 4.10 9.00
C ALA A 98 12.15 5.07 10.19
N MET A 99 12.53 6.34 10.01
CA MET A 99 12.32 7.37 11.04
C MET A 99 10.84 7.60 11.34
N THR A 100 10.01 7.63 10.31
CA THR A 100 8.56 7.80 10.47
C THR A 100 7.94 6.60 11.18
N ALA A 101 8.31 5.37 10.80
CA ALA A 101 7.82 4.15 11.43
C ALA A 101 8.17 4.09 12.92
N LYS A 102 9.42 4.39 13.27
CA LYS A 102 9.87 4.45 14.67
C LYS A 102 9.04 5.44 15.49
N HIS A 103 8.76 6.62 14.95
CA HIS A 103 7.96 7.61 15.65
C HIS A 103 6.51 7.14 15.89
N TRP A 104 5.94 6.43 14.92
CA TRP A 104 4.61 5.83 15.08
C TRP A 104 4.59 4.69 16.08
N GLU A 105 5.63 3.87 16.14
CA GLU A 105 5.78 2.84 17.18
C GLU A 105 5.78 3.48 18.58
N GLU A 106 6.46 4.61 18.75
CA GLU A 106 6.47 5.36 20.02
C GLU A 106 5.08 5.88 20.40
N ILE A 107 4.36 6.53 19.46
CA ILE A 107 3.01 7.05 19.70
C ILE A 107 2.02 5.92 20.03
N LEU A 108 2.16 4.79 19.33
CA LEU A 108 1.21 3.68 19.44
C LEU A 108 1.55 2.71 20.59
N ALA A 109 2.69 2.84 21.26
CA ALA A 109 3.19 1.87 22.24
C ALA A 109 2.19 1.52 23.37
N GLY A 110 1.31 2.44 23.75
CA GLY A 110 0.27 2.23 24.78
C GLY A 110 -1.04 1.64 24.26
N HIS A 111 -1.22 1.52 22.95
CA HIS A 111 -2.50 1.12 22.36
C HIS A 111 -2.59 -0.40 22.18
N GLN A 112 -3.82 -0.88 22.10
CA GLN A 112 -4.08 -2.20 21.54
C GLN A 112 -3.93 -2.12 20.01
N ILE A 113 -3.00 -2.88 19.46
CA ILE A 113 -2.67 -2.86 18.03
C ILE A 113 -2.86 -4.24 17.42
N PHE A 114 -3.57 -4.29 16.30
CA PHE A 114 -3.53 -5.40 15.37
C PHE A 114 -2.74 -4.96 14.14
N SER A 115 -1.52 -5.49 14.00
CA SER A 115 -0.65 -5.21 12.85
C SER A 115 -0.78 -6.29 11.80
N VAL A 116 -0.86 -5.88 10.54
CA VAL A 116 -0.85 -6.78 9.39
C VAL A 116 0.02 -6.18 8.30
N SER A 117 0.91 -6.99 7.70
CA SER A 117 1.68 -6.55 6.54
C SER A 117 0.90 -6.82 5.25
N TYR A 118 1.13 -5.99 4.23
CA TYR A 118 0.55 -6.16 2.91
C TYR A 118 0.97 -7.52 2.32
N GLU A 119 2.21 -7.92 2.56
CA GLU A 119 2.79 -9.17 2.14
C GLU A 119 2.02 -10.37 2.73
N ASP A 120 1.71 -10.33 4.03
CA ASP A 120 0.96 -11.38 4.75
C ASP A 120 -0.53 -11.44 4.36
N MET A 121 -1.14 -10.30 3.97
CA MET A 121 -2.54 -10.28 3.51
C MET A 121 -2.75 -10.94 2.15
N THR A 122 -1.71 -11.07 1.33
CA THR A 122 -1.82 -11.52 -0.06
C THR A 122 -2.26 -12.98 -0.23
N PRO A 123 -1.75 -13.95 0.57
CA PRO A 123 -2.15 -15.36 0.42
C PRO A 123 -3.57 -15.68 0.93
N ASP A 124 -3.99 -15.18 2.10
CA ASP A 124 -5.34 -15.38 2.64
C ASP A 124 -5.93 -14.11 3.27
N PRO A 125 -6.48 -13.20 2.45
CA PRO A 125 -7.06 -11.96 2.97
C PRO A 125 -8.31 -12.19 3.83
N GLN A 126 -9.02 -13.31 3.69
CA GLN A 126 -10.24 -13.56 4.44
C GLN A 126 -9.95 -13.95 5.89
N GLU A 127 -8.89 -14.73 6.11
CA GLU A 127 -8.40 -15.03 7.45
C GLU A 127 -7.99 -13.76 8.19
N GLU A 128 -7.19 -12.90 7.55
CA GLU A 128 -6.76 -11.62 8.15
C GLU A 128 -7.94 -10.69 8.43
N PHE A 129 -8.96 -10.65 7.55
CA PHE A 129 -10.19 -9.92 7.83
C PHE A 129 -10.99 -10.48 9.01
N ALA A 130 -11.02 -11.79 9.20
CA ALA A 130 -11.69 -12.41 10.34
C ALA A 130 -10.97 -12.09 11.66
N ARG A 131 -9.63 -12.09 11.65
CA ARG A 131 -8.80 -11.71 12.79
C ARG A 131 -8.98 -10.23 13.15
N ALA A 132 -8.95 -9.34 12.16
CA ALA A 132 -9.20 -7.91 12.37
C ALA A 132 -10.63 -7.64 12.89
N GLN A 133 -11.64 -8.34 12.38
CA GLN A 133 -13.02 -8.22 12.89
C GLN A 133 -13.13 -8.69 14.35
N SER A 134 -12.50 -9.81 14.69
CA SER A 134 -12.44 -10.31 16.06
C SER A 134 -11.74 -9.31 17.00
N PHE A 135 -10.62 -8.73 16.55
CA PHE A 135 -9.90 -7.69 17.29
C PHE A 135 -10.77 -6.45 17.58
N LEU A 136 -11.58 -6.04 16.61
CA LEU A 136 -12.55 -4.95 16.78
C LEU A 136 -13.78 -5.33 17.61
N GLY A 137 -13.90 -6.58 18.06
CA GLY A 137 -15.06 -7.07 18.81
C GLY A 137 -16.36 -7.14 18.00
N VAL A 138 -16.28 -7.17 16.66
CA VAL A 138 -17.46 -7.26 15.78
C VAL A 138 -17.69 -8.69 15.31
N THR A 139 -18.94 -9.05 15.02
CA THR A 139 -19.28 -10.36 14.46
C THR A 139 -18.60 -10.54 13.09
N PRO A 140 -17.76 -11.56 12.89
CA PRO A 140 -17.07 -11.76 11.62
C PRO A 140 -18.05 -11.96 10.47
N SER A 141 -17.82 -11.23 9.39
CA SER A 141 -18.56 -11.35 8.15
C SER A 141 -17.59 -11.42 6.97
N LYS A 142 -18.04 -12.03 5.87
CA LYS A 142 -17.22 -12.15 4.67
C LYS A 142 -17.10 -10.78 3.99
N LEU A 143 -15.89 -10.21 3.98
CA LEU A 143 -15.63 -8.92 3.34
C LEU A 143 -15.28 -9.09 1.86
N ARG A 144 -15.74 -8.14 1.03
CA ARG A 144 -15.41 -8.08 -0.40
C ARG A 144 -14.43 -6.95 -0.66
N VAL A 145 -13.30 -7.27 -1.30
CA VAL A 145 -12.29 -6.28 -1.69
C VAL A 145 -12.61 -5.77 -3.11
N ALA A 146 -12.91 -4.48 -3.22
CA ALA A 146 -13.24 -3.85 -4.51
C ALA A 146 -11.99 -3.42 -5.32
N PHE A 147 -10.84 -3.34 -4.66
CA PHE A 147 -9.58 -2.87 -5.24
C PHE A 147 -8.64 -4.04 -5.51
N VAL A 148 -7.88 -3.92 -6.59
CA VAL A 148 -6.81 -4.85 -6.93
C VAL A 148 -5.47 -4.15 -6.81
N ARG A 149 -4.41 -4.94 -6.62
CA ARG A 149 -3.04 -4.43 -6.66
C ARG A 149 -2.82 -3.68 -7.98
N GLN A 150 -2.46 -2.41 -7.89
CA GLN A 150 -2.28 -1.58 -9.08
C GLN A 150 -1.14 -2.11 -9.93
N ASN A 151 0.05 -2.31 -9.35
CA ASN A 151 1.27 -2.75 -10.06
C ASN A 151 1.68 -4.17 -9.64
N PRO A 152 1.05 -5.23 -10.21
CA PRO A 152 1.38 -6.62 -9.89
C PRO A 152 2.64 -7.13 -10.62
N GLN A 153 3.11 -6.45 -11.67
CA GLN A 153 4.32 -6.82 -12.41
C GLN A 153 5.54 -6.85 -11.50
N LYS A 154 6.58 -7.60 -11.90
CA LYS A 154 7.85 -7.61 -11.20
C LYS A 154 8.54 -6.25 -11.23
N LEU A 155 9.35 -5.96 -10.22
CA LEU A 155 10.15 -4.74 -10.12
C LEU A 155 11.07 -4.56 -11.33
N GLU A 156 11.64 -5.65 -11.86
CA GLU A 156 12.47 -5.63 -13.08
C GLU A 156 11.72 -5.12 -14.33
N GLU A 157 10.40 -5.27 -14.35
CA GLU A 157 9.56 -4.78 -15.45
C GLU A 157 9.16 -3.30 -15.24
N LEU A 158 9.14 -2.84 -13.99
CA LEU A 158 8.66 -1.52 -13.59
C LEU A 158 9.78 -0.48 -13.43
N ILE A 159 11.02 -0.92 -13.20
CA ILE A 159 12.17 -0.06 -12.99
C ILE A 159 13.05 -0.11 -14.24
N GLU A 160 13.35 1.05 -14.82
CA GLU A 160 14.16 1.15 -16.03
C GLU A 160 15.63 0.76 -15.78
N ASN A 161 16.21 1.27 -14.69
CA ASN A 161 17.59 1.00 -14.28
C ASN A 161 17.71 -0.12 -13.22
N TYR A 162 16.84 -1.14 -13.29
CA TYR A 162 16.70 -2.16 -12.25
C TYR A 162 18.02 -2.84 -11.86
N THR A 163 18.81 -3.27 -12.84
CA THR A 163 20.07 -3.99 -12.60
C THR A 163 21.08 -3.10 -11.86
N GLU A 164 21.29 -1.87 -12.32
CA GLU A 164 22.18 -0.91 -11.67
C GLU A 164 21.74 -0.64 -10.22
N LEU A 165 20.43 -0.40 -10.03
CA LEU A 165 19.89 -0.15 -8.71
C LEU A 165 20.08 -1.36 -7.79
N ARG A 166 19.74 -2.57 -8.24
CA ARG A 166 19.93 -3.81 -7.46
C ARG A 166 21.39 -4.01 -7.06
N ASP A 167 22.30 -3.83 -8.01
CA ASP A 167 23.73 -4.05 -7.78
C ASP A 167 24.29 -3.08 -6.72
N ALA A 168 23.73 -1.87 -6.61
CA ALA A 168 24.09 -0.91 -5.57
C ALA A 168 23.67 -1.32 -4.14
N PHE A 169 22.80 -2.32 -3.98
CA PHE A 169 22.32 -2.82 -2.67
C PHE A 169 22.62 -4.31 -2.44
N LEU A 170 23.36 -4.95 -3.34
CA LEU A 170 23.77 -6.34 -3.21
C LEU A 170 24.62 -6.55 -1.93
N GLY A 171 24.30 -7.57 -1.14
CA GLY A 171 24.94 -7.84 0.15
C GLY A 171 24.53 -6.90 1.28
N GLY A 172 23.60 -5.97 1.03
CA GLY A 172 23.13 -4.98 2.00
C GLY A 172 21.79 -5.35 2.65
N PRO A 173 21.38 -4.64 3.72
CA PRO A 173 20.14 -4.91 4.43
C PRO A 173 18.86 -4.66 3.60
N ALA A 174 18.98 -3.94 2.47
CA ALA A 174 17.86 -3.69 1.55
C ALA A 174 17.83 -4.67 0.35
N GLU A 175 18.79 -5.58 0.23
CA GLU A 175 18.89 -6.52 -0.90
C GLU A 175 17.61 -7.33 -1.10
N TRP A 176 17.01 -7.81 0.00
CA TRP A 176 15.80 -8.62 -0.05
C TRP A 176 14.61 -7.90 -0.70
N MET A 177 14.59 -6.57 -0.73
CA MET A 177 13.50 -5.78 -1.33
C MET A 177 13.48 -5.87 -2.87
N PHE A 178 14.57 -6.35 -3.47
CA PHE A 178 14.67 -6.62 -4.91
C PHE A 178 14.18 -8.04 -5.27
N SER A 179 13.88 -8.87 -4.28
CA SER A 179 13.25 -10.17 -4.49
C SER A 179 11.73 -9.98 -4.47
N ASP A 180 11.07 -10.32 -5.58
CA ASP A 180 9.61 -10.37 -5.71
C ASP A 180 9.07 -11.79 -5.50
#